data_AF-V5XX13-F1
#
_entry.id   AF-V5XX13-F1
#
_cell.length_a   1.000
_cell.length_b   1.000
_cell.length_c   1.000
_cell.angle_alpha   90.00
_cell.angle_beta   90.00
_cell.angle_gamma   90.00
#
_symmetry.space_group_name_H-M   'P 1'
#
loop_
_entity.id
_entity.type
_entity.pdbx_description
1 polymer ?
#
loop_
_entity_poly.entity_id
_entity_poly.type
_entity_poly.pdbx_seq_one_letter_code
_entity_poly.pdbx_strand_id
1 'polypeptide(L)'
;QNAMIVDSSALTEQVVLDVVSSAFDSAGQRCSALRILCVQEDSAATVIKMLKGAMQQLIVGNPAILKTDIGPVIDDEAKQTIDQHIQKMKSKGYPVHQLMFGATSQTELDKGTFVVPTAIELPNLDDLQREVFGPVLHIITYKYGELEQLISRINAKGYGLTMGLHTRIDETIQTVIQHAEVGNLYINRNIVGAVVGVQPFGGEGLSGTGPKAGGPLYMYRLMQHCSNKVLATPFAVKNEQTIFEGFNREVYQSLQNWAKQHLPQANREIEPFGVGKFYELQGPTGESNQYIILPRHRVLSIADTEQDQLHQLLAIFAVGSQAAVMPNSPLLAKHKQTLPKDVLDAITTIKNITTDDFDAVLHHGNREEIFSLQQEIASRSGAIVGITHVEPNESIPLERLVIERAISVNTAAAGGNASLMTMSE
;
A
#
# COMPACT_ATOMS: atom_id res chain seq x y z
N GLN A 1 -2.21 8.39 -2.63
CA GLN A 1 -3.54 8.12 -3.26
C GLN A 1 -3.27 7.28 -4.49
N ASN A 2 -4.22 6.47 -4.96
CA ASN A 2 -3.92 5.53 -6.05
C ASN A 2 -3.49 6.25 -7.32
N ALA A 3 -2.33 5.86 -7.83
CA ALA A 3 -1.73 6.46 -9.01
C ALA A 3 -1.33 5.39 -10.03
N MET A 4 -1.33 5.75 -11.29
CA MET A 4 -0.76 4.94 -12.37
C MET A 4 0.33 5.76 -13.06
N ILE A 5 1.54 5.20 -13.11
CA ILE A 5 2.69 5.81 -13.78
C ILE A 5 2.82 5.16 -15.16
N VAL A 6 2.96 5.98 -16.19
CA VAL A 6 3.11 5.54 -17.58
C VAL A 6 4.35 6.20 -18.15
N ASP A 7 5.28 5.39 -18.63
CA ASP A 7 6.45 5.89 -19.36
C ASP A 7 6.24 5.84 -20.87
N SER A 8 7.21 6.36 -21.62
CA SER A 8 7.18 6.42 -23.09
C SER A 8 7.30 5.06 -23.79
N SER A 9 7.69 3.99 -23.09
CA SER A 9 7.80 2.63 -23.64
C SER A 9 6.48 1.88 -23.67
N ALA A 10 5.49 2.34 -22.90
CA ALA A 10 4.18 1.73 -22.79
C ALA A 10 3.37 1.78 -24.10
N LEU A 11 2.61 0.71 -24.38
CA LEU A 11 1.67 0.72 -25.50
C LEU A 11 0.44 1.56 -25.15
N THR A 12 0.17 2.60 -25.93
CA THR A 12 -0.88 3.59 -25.62
C THR A 12 -2.27 2.96 -25.52
N GLU A 13 -2.60 2.02 -26.40
CA GLU A 13 -3.90 1.34 -26.42
C GLU A 13 -4.13 0.53 -25.14
N GLN A 14 -3.12 -0.19 -24.66
CA GLN A 14 -3.20 -0.93 -23.39
C GLN A 14 -3.38 0.02 -22.21
N VAL A 15 -2.57 1.09 -22.15
CA VAL A 15 -2.68 2.12 -21.11
C VAL A 15 -4.09 2.70 -21.06
N VAL A 16 -4.65 3.11 -22.20
CA VAL A 16 -5.97 3.75 -22.24
C VAL A 16 -7.07 2.81 -21.77
N LEU A 17 -7.05 1.54 -22.18
CA LEU A 17 -8.01 0.54 -21.71
C LEU A 17 -7.94 0.35 -20.19
N ASP A 18 -6.73 0.20 -19.65
CA ASP A 18 -6.51 -0.03 -18.23
C ASP A 18 -6.84 1.21 -17.38
N VAL A 19 -6.54 2.42 -17.89
CA VAL A 19 -6.90 3.69 -17.26
C VAL A 19 -8.41 3.85 -17.21
N VAL A 20 -9.13 3.63 -18.32
CA VAL A 20 -10.58 3.77 -18.37
C VAL A 20 -11.25 2.80 -17.40
N SER A 21 -10.85 1.53 -17.42
CA SER A 21 -11.35 0.52 -16.48
C SER A 21 -11.05 0.92 -15.03
N SER A 22 -9.80 1.32 -14.73
CA SER A 22 -9.40 1.61 -13.36
C SER A 22 -10.04 2.88 -12.80
N ALA A 23 -10.26 3.91 -13.62
CA ALA A 23 -10.75 5.21 -13.16
C ALA A 23 -12.27 5.28 -13.10
N PHE A 24 -12.97 4.65 -14.06
CA PHE A 24 -14.39 4.90 -14.28
C PHE A 24 -15.30 3.70 -14.00
N ASP A 25 -14.79 2.46 -13.99
CA ASP A 25 -15.61 1.30 -13.60
C ASP A 25 -16.27 1.54 -12.24
N SER A 26 -17.54 1.13 -12.12
CA SER A 26 -18.36 1.35 -10.92
C SER A 26 -18.49 2.83 -10.55
N ALA A 27 -18.48 3.71 -11.55
CA ALA A 27 -18.42 5.17 -11.41
C ALA A 27 -17.25 5.63 -10.52
N GLY A 28 -16.11 4.94 -10.57
CA GLY A 28 -14.94 5.23 -9.73
C GLY A 28 -15.17 5.02 -8.23
N GLN A 29 -16.24 4.33 -7.82
CA GLN A 29 -16.57 4.06 -6.42
C GLN A 29 -15.90 2.79 -5.90
N ARG A 30 -14.66 2.55 -6.33
CA ARG A 30 -13.77 1.51 -5.78
C ARG A 30 -12.69 2.19 -4.97
N CYS A 31 -12.35 1.63 -3.81
CA CYS A 31 -11.18 2.08 -3.05
C CYS A 31 -9.88 1.94 -3.85
N SER A 32 -9.81 1.00 -4.79
CA SER A 32 -8.70 0.78 -5.72
C SER A 32 -8.75 1.63 -6.99
N ALA A 33 -9.79 2.45 -7.20
CA ALA A 33 -9.95 3.20 -8.44
C ALA A 33 -8.78 4.17 -8.67
N LEU A 34 -8.41 4.33 -9.94
CA LEU A 34 -7.33 5.22 -10.36
C LEU A 34 -7.74 6.67 -10.17
N ARG A 35 -7.01 7.39 -9.31
CA ARG A 35 -7.26 8.80 -9.02
C ARG A 35 -6.32 9.73 -9.80
N ILE A 36 -5.09 9.26 -10.03
CA ILE A 36 -3.99 10.06 -10.59
C ILE A 36 -3.29 9.28 -11.70
N LEU A 37 -3.42 9.70 -12.95
CA LEU A 37 -2.59 9.23 -14.06
C LEU A 37 -1.38 10.15 -14.22
N CYS A 38 -0.18 9.57 -14.15
CA CYS A 38 1.08 10.28 -14.36
C CYS A 38 1.69 9.80 -15.68
N VAL A 39 1.79 10.68 -16.68
CA VAL A 39 2.29 10.30 -18.01
C VAL A 39 3.60 11.03 -18.32
N GLN A 40 4.59 10.30 -18.81
CA GLN A 40 5.85 10.91 -19.26
C GLN A 40 5.55 11.92 -20.40
N GLU A 41 6.17 13.10 -20.33
CA GLU A 41 5.90 14.20 -21.27
C GLU A 41 5.97 13.78 -22.75
N ASP A 42 6.91 12.89 -23.11
CA ASP A 42 7.14 12.41 -24.48
C ASP A 42 5.94 11.67 -25.10
N SER A 43 5.11 11.00 -24.29
CA SER A 43 3.94 10.24 -24.74
C SER A 43 2.60 10.88 -24.34
N ALA A 44 2.63 11.92 -23.49
CA ALA A 44 1.44 12.52 -22.87
C ALA A 44 0.38 12.96 -23.90
N ALA A 45 0.78 13.67 -24.96
CA ALA A 45 -0.17 14.17 -25.96
C ALA A 45 -0.97 13.05 -26.63
N THR A 46 -0.30 11.95 -27.01
CA THR A 46 -0.92 10.79 -27.66
C THR A 46 -1.83 10.04 -26.70
N VAL A 47 -1.35 9.77 -25.48
CA VAL A 47 -2.11 9.06 -24.43
C VAL A 47 -3.37 9.85 -24.05
N ILE A 48 -3.25 11.14 -23.77
CA ILE A 48 -4.37 12.00 -23.35
C ILE A 48 -5.41 12.12 -24.47
N LYS A 49 -4.96 12.25 -25.74
CA LYS A 49 -5.87 12.31 -26.88
C LYS A 49 -6.67 11.02 -27.02
N MET A 50 -6.01 9.86 -26.97
CA MET A 50 -6.69 8.57 -27.11
C MET A 50 -7.60 8.30 -25.91
N LEU A 51 -7.18 8.65 -24.70
CA LEU A 51 -8.00 8.57 -23.49
C LEU A 51 -9.31 9.35 -23.63
N LYS A 52 -9.25 10.61 -24.08
CA LYS A 52 -10.45 11.43 -24.33
C LYS A 52 -11.36 10.78 -25.37
N GLY A 53 -10.80 10.21 -26.44
CA GLY A 53 -11.56 9.47 -27.44
C GLY A 53 -12.26 8.24 -26.86
N ALA A 54 -11.58 7.46 -26.01
CA ALA A 54 -12.17 6.32 -25.33
C ALA A 54 -13.27 6.73 -24.34
N MET A 55 -13.06 7.82 -23.57
CA MET A 55 -14.09 8.36 -22.66
C MET A 55 -15.37 8.76 -23.40
N GLN A 56 -15.26 9.31 -24.62
CA GLN A 56 -16.42 9.66 -25.46
C GLN A 56 -17.25 8.45 -25.90
N GLN A 57 -16.74 7.22 -25.77
CA GLN A 57 -17.48 6.01 -26.10
C GLN A 57 -18.23 5.40 -24.91
N LEU A 58 -18.01 5.91 -23.68
CA LEU A 58 -18.64 5.36 -22.48
C LEU A 58 -20.12 5.74 -22.39
N ILE A 59 -21.00 4.75 -22.24
CA ILE A 59 -22.42 4.92 -22.04
C ILE A 59 -22.70 5.02 -20.54
N VAL A 60 -23.11 6.21 -20.09
CA VAL A 60 -23.56 6.46 -18.72
C VAL A 60 -25.06 6.19 -18.63
N GLY A 61 -25.55 5.48 -17.61
CA GLY A 61 -26.99 5.25 -17.46
C GLY A 61 -27.38 4.14 -16.49
N ASN A 62 -28.58 3.59 -16.67
CA ASN A 62 -29.13 2.55 -15.80
C ASN A 62 -28.30 1.24 -15.90
N PRO A 63 -27.70 0.76 -14.79
CA PRO A 63 -26.85 -0.43 -14.79
C PRO A 63 -27.63 -1.74 -15.05
N ALA A 64 -28.97 -1.71 -15.03
CA ALA A 64 -29.78 -2.87 -15.44
C ALA A 64 -29.74 -3.13 -16.96
N ILE A 65 -29.21 -2.19 -17.76
CA ILE A 65 -29.12 -2.32 -19.21
C ILE A 65 -27.69 -2.74 -19.58
N LEU A 66 -27.53 -3.86 -20.28
CA LEU A 66 -26.23 -4.47 -20.60
C LEU A 66 -25.24 -3.52 -21.31
N LYS A 67 -25.73 -2.60 -22.14
CA LYS A 67 -24.89 -1.64 -22.88
C LYS A 67 -24.39 -0.46 -22.01
N THR A 68 -24.83 -0.37 -20.76
CA THR A 68 -24.40 0.70 -19.84
C THR A 68 -23.02 0.35 -19.30
N ASP A 69 -22.05 1.23 -19.51
CA ASP A 69 -20.70 1.07 -18.98
C ASP A 69 -20.59 1.64 -17.57
N ILE A 70 -21.17 2.82 -17.34
CA ILE A 70 -21.02 3.58 -16.09
C ILE A 70 -22.39 3.83 -15.44
N GLY A 71 -22.57 3.30 -14.22
CA GLY A 71 -23.77 3.50 -13.40
C GLY A 71 -23.79 4.84 -12.63
N PRO A 72 -24.77 5.05 -11.75
CA PRO A 72 -24.85 6.24 -10.89
C PRO A 72 -23.83 6.18 -9.76
N VAL A 73 -23.54 7.35 -9.16
CA VAL A 73 -22.96 7.43 -7.82
C VAL A 73 -24.03 7.15 -6.76
N ILE A 74 -23.61 6.77 -5.56
CA ILE A 74 -24.50 6.15 -4.56
C ILE A 74 -25.67 7.03 -4.12
N ASP A 75 -25.46 8.34 -3.95
CA ASP A 75 -26.46 9.28 -3.47
C ASP A 75 -26.17 10.74 -3.90
N ASP A 76 -27.07 11.65 -3.51
CA ASP A 76 -26.99 13.07 -3.81
C ASP A 76 -25.81 13.76 -3.13
N GLU A 77 -25.43 13.34 -1.92
CA GLU A 77 -24.31 13.93 -1.18
C GLU A 77 -22.97 13.63 -1.89
N ALA A 78 -22.79 12.37 -2.32
CA ALA A 78 -21.66 11.96 -3.13
C ALA A 78 -21.61 12.76 -4.44
N LYS A 79 -22.75 12.85 -5.15
CA LYS A 79 -22.84 13.62 -6.39
C LYS A 79 -22.45 15.10 -6.16
N GLN A 80 -23.02 15.75 -5.16
CA GLN A 80 -22.73 17.15 -4.84
C GLN A 80 -21.25 17.36 -4.49
N THR A 81 -20.67 16.46 -3.69
CA THR A 81 -19.25 16.53 -3.31
C THR A 81 -18.34 16.43 -4.54
N ILE A 82 -18.64 15.50 -5.44
CA ILE A 82 -17.88 15.30 -6.67
C ILE A 82 -18.05 16.51 -7.60
N ASP A 83 -19.27 16.97 -7.82
CA ASP A 83 -19.56 18.14 -8.67
C ASP A 83 -18.87 19.41 -8.14
N GLN A 84 -18.88 19.64 -6.82
CA GLN A 84 -18.18 20.76 -6.19
C GLN A 84 -16.67 20.69 -6.43
N HIS A 85 -16.07 19.50 -6.33
CA HIS A 85 -14.65 19.32 -6.66
C HIS A 85 -14.35 19.65 -8.12
N ILE A 86 -15.17 19.16 -9.05
CA ILE A 86 -15.03 19.46 -10.49
C ILE A 86 -15.13 20.98 -10.74
N GLN A 87 -16.12 21.65 -10.14
CA GLN A 87 -16.26 23.11 -10.28
C GLN A 87 -15.09 23.87 -9.66
N LYS A 88 -14.56 23.42 -8.53
CA LYS A 88 -13.36 24.00 -7.89
C LYS A 88 -12.12 23.88 -8.80
N MET A 89 -11.94 22.75 -9.47
CA MET A 89 -10.82 22.59 -10.40
C MET A 89 -11.00 23.46 -11.65
N LYS A 90 -12.24 23.56 -12.16
CA LYS A 90 -12.57 24.45 -13.27
C LYS A 90 -12.34 25.92 -12.93
N SER A 91 -12.70 26.36 -11.72
CA SER A 91 -12.51 27.76 -11.30
C SER A 91 -11.05 28.16 -11.11
N LYS A 92 -10.16 27.18 -10.92
CA LYS A 92 -8.69 27.37 -10.96
C LYS A 92 -8.13 27.48 -12.38
N GLY A 93 -8.96 27.29 -13.41
CA GLY A 93 -8.55 27.37 -14.81
C GLY A 93 -7.97 26.06 -15.36
N TYR A 94 -8.11 24.94 -14.64
CA TYR A 94 -7.62 23.65 -15.13
C TYR A 94 -8.48 23.12 -16.28
N PRO A 95 -7.88 22.46 -17.30
CA PRO A 95 -8.65 21.76 -18.32
C PRO A 95 -9.47 20.63 -17.71
N VAL A 96 -10.80 20.70 -17.88
CA VAL A 96 -11.76 19.70 -17.42
C VAL A 96 -12.50 19.13 -18.62
N HIS A 97 -12.44 17.81 -18.78
CA HIS A 97 -13.06 17.07 -19.88
C HIS A 97 -14.10 16.11 -19.31
N GLN A 98 -15.37 16.49 -19.41
CA GLN A 98 -16.50 15.62 -19.08
C GLN A 98 -17.02 15.00 -20.36
N LEU A 99 -16.80 13.71 -20.56
CA LEU A 99 -17.00 13.03 -21.85
C LEU A 99 -17.81 11.74 -21.63
N MET A 100 -18.76 11.50 -22.53
CA MET A 100 -19.56 10.29 -22.60
C MET A 100 -20.14 10.14 -24.01
N PHE A 101 -20.70 8.96 -24.29
CA PHE A 101 -21.42 8.70 -25.53
C PHE A 101 -22.74 9.48 -25.56
N GLY A 102 -22.95 10.27 -26.63
CA GLY A 102 -24.05 11.23 -26.73
C GLY A 102 -25.46 10.63 -26.86
N ALA A 103 -25.63 9.31 -26.81
CA ALA A 103 -26.95 8.68 -26.87
C ALA A 103 -27.70 8.72 -25.52
N THR A 104 -27.04 8.99 -24.41
CA THR A 104 -27.72 9.20 -23.12
C THR A 104 -28.25 10.62 -23.05
N SER A 105 -29.57 10.78 -22.95
CA SER A 105 -30.19 12.09 -22.83
C SER A 105 -29.99 12.66 -21.42
N GLN A 106 -29.88 14.00 -21.32
CA GLN A 106 -29.80 14.68 -20.03
C GLN A 106 -30.99 14.32 -19.13
N THR A 107 -32.18 14.17 -19.71
CA THR A 107 -33.40 13.78 -18.99
C THR A 107 -33.30 12.39 -18.34
N GLU A 108 -32.53 11.45 -18.91
CA GLU A 108 -32.27 10.16 -18.26
C GLU A 108 -31.29 10.30 -17.09
N LEU A 109 -30.26 11.13 -17.24
CA LEU A 109 -29.32 11.42 -16.16
C LEU A 109 -30.00 12.15 -15.00
N ASP A 110 -30.94 13.05 -15.29
CA ASP A 110 -31.67 13.82 -14.26
C ASP A 110 -32.59 12.95 -13.38
N LYS A 111 -32.88 11.70 -13.79
CA LYS A 111 -33.68 10.75 -13.00
C LYS A 111 -32.89 10.05 -11.89
N GLY A 112 -31.58 10.26 -11.81
CA GLY A 112 -30.74 9.64 -10.80
C GLY A 112 -29.50 10.46 -10.47
N THR A 113 -28.64 9.88 -9.65
CA THR A 113 -27.42 10.52 -9.16
C THR A 113 -26.24 10.18 -10.07
N PHE A 114 -26.20 10.76 -11.26
CA PHE A 114 -25.12 10.50 -12.22
C PHE A 114 -24.06 11.59 -12.23
N VAL A 115 -22.80 11.15 -12.35
CA VAL A 115 -21.65 12.03 -12.63
C VAL A 115 -21.00 11.52 -13.91
N VAL A 116 -20.84 12.40 -14.90
CA VAL A 116 -20.19 12.08 -16.18
C VAL A 116 -18.70 11.79 -15.94
N PRO A 117 -18.11 10.75 -16.53
CA PRO A 117 -16.66 10.51 -16.49
C PRO A 117 -15.87 11.77 -16.81
N THR A 118 -15.01 12.15 -15.87
CA THR A 118 -14.33 13.44 -15.89
C THR A 118 -12.82 13.24 -15.82
N ALA A 119 -12.09 13.84 -16.76
CA ALA A 119 -10.62 13.95 -16.71
C ALA A 119 -10.21 15.40 -16.46
N ILE A 120 -9.33 15.62 -15.49
CA ILE A 120 -8.84 16.95 -15.07
C ILE A 120 -7.32 16.98 -15.22
N GLU A 121 -6.80 17.87 -16.06
CA GLU A 121 -5.36 18.05 -16.22
C GLU A 121 -4.84 19.02 -15.15
N LEU A 122 -3.86 18.57 -14.35
CA LEU A 122 -3.28 19.35 -13.27
C LEU A 122 -1.80 19.65 -13.56
N PRO A 123 -1.28 20.81 -13.11
CA PRO A 123 0.15 21.12 -13.24
C PRO A 123 1.01 20.26 -12.30
N ASN A 124 0.43 19.80 -11.18
CA ASN A 124 1.10 19.05 -10.13
C ASN A 124 0.07 18.36 -9.22
N LEU A 125 0.56 17.64 -8.21
CA LEU A 125 -0.28 16.94 -7.24
C LEU A 125 -0.80 17.85 -6.11
N ASP A 126 -0.36 19.09 -6.00
CA ASP A 126 -0.52 19.90 -4.78
C ASP A 126 -1.99 20.25 -4.52
N ASP A 127 -2.79 20.33 -5.58
CA ASP A 127 -4.22 20.61 -5.48
C ASP A 127 -5.10 19.41 -5.12
N LEU A 128 -4.51 18.21 -5.05
CA LEU A 128 -5.16 17.00 -4.57
C LEU A 128 -4.91 16.81 -3.09
N GLN A 129 -5.84 17.29 -2.28
CA GLN A 129 -5.73 17.29 -0.81
C GLN A 129 -6.45 16.10 -0.16
N ARG A 130 -7.55 15.62 -0.77
CA ARG A 130 -8.36 14.51 -0.27
C ARG A 130 -8.78 13.62 -1.42
N GLU A 131 -9.21 12.40 -1.11
CA GLU A 131 -9.81 11.51 -2.10
C GLU A 131 -11.16 12.05 -2.58
N VAL A 132 -11.39 11.92 -3.88
CA VAL A 132 -12.67 12.18 -4.53
C VAL A 132 -13.23 10.84 -4.99
N PHE A 133 -14.23 10.35 -4.28
CA PHE A 133 -14.77 9.00 -4.46
C PHE A 133 -15.83 8.96 -5.57
N GLY A 134 -15.38 9.17 -6.82
CA GLY A 134 -16.25 9.23 -8.00
C GLY A 134 -15.48 9.08 -9.31
N PRO A 135 -16.13 9.25 -10.48
CA PRO A 135 -15.53 9.00 -11.78
C PRO A 135 -14.70 10.20 -12.27
N VAL A 136 -13.73 10.62 -11.44
CA VAL A 136 -12.85 11.77 -11.66
C VAL A 136 -11.40 11.31 -11.68
N LEU A 137 -10.80 11.37 -12.88
CA LEU A 137 -9.39 11.09 -13.10
C LEU A 137 -8.60 12.40 -13.16
N HIS A 138 -7.50 12.49 -12.42
CA HIS A 138 -6.56 13.60 -12.52
C HIS A 138 -5.36 13.17 -13.36
N ILE A 139 -4.88 14.03 -14.24
CA ILE A 139 -3.75 13.75 -15.11
C ILE A 139 -2.65 14.75 -14.80
N ILE A 140 -1.46 14.25 -14.52
CA ILE A 140 -0.23 15.05 -14.44
C ILE A 140 0.80 14.51 -15.43
N THR A 141 1.77 15.34 -15.77
CA THR A 141 2.93 14.93 -16.56
C THR A 141 4.20 14.99 -15.72
N TYR A 142 5.21 14.23 -16.12
CA TYR A 142 6.54 14.23 -15.51
C TYR A 142 7.61 14.03 -16.58
N LYS A 143 8.83 14.50 -16.32
CA LYS A 143 9.94 14.37 -17.27
C LYS A 143 10.67 13.05 -17.10
N TYR A 144 11.36 12.64 -18.17
CA TYR A 144 12.36 11.59 -18.06
C TYR A 144 13.40 11.93 -16.97
N GLY A 145 13.74 10.95 -16.14
CA GLY A 145 14.66 11.13 -15.01
C GLY A 145 14.01 11.65 -13.71
N GLU A 146 12.72 11.99 -13.70
CA GLU A 146 12.01 12.46 -12.48
C GLU A 146 11.19 11.35 -11.79
N LEU A 147 11.33 10.09 -12.20
CA LEU A 147 10.50 8.97 -11.72
C LEU A 147 10.54 8.81 -10.19
N GLU A 148 11.72 8.77 -9.59
CA GLU A 148 11.87 8.63 -8.13
C GLU A 148 11.24 9.81 -7.38
N GLN A 149 11.44 11.03 -7.89
CA GLN A 149 10.83 12.23 -7.31
C GLN A 149 9.30 12.17 -7.41
N LEU A 150 8.76 11.70 -8.52
CA LEU A 150 7.33 11.48 -8.70
C LEU A 150 6.79 10.46 -7.69
N ILE A 151 7.45 9.30 -7.53
CA ILE A 151 7.06 8.27 -6.56
C ILE A 151 7.07 8.85 -5.14
N SER A 152 8.13 9.56 -4.76
CA SER A 152 8.23 10.22 -3.45
C SER A 152 7.07 11.19 -3.20
N ARG A 153 6.67 11.99 -4.21
CA ARG A 153 5.51 12.89 -4.11
C ARG A 153 4.18 12.16 -4.00
N ILE A 154 4.05 10.98 -4.62
CA ILE A 154 2.86 10.13 -4.49
C ILE A 154 2.79 9.52 -3.09
N ASN A 155 3.90 8.96 -2.59
CA ASN A 155 4.00 8.39 -1.25
C ASN A 155 3.73 9.45 -0.17
N ALA A 156 4.24 10.67 -0.35
CA ALA A 156 4.03 11.80 0.57
C ALA A 156 2.55 12.22 0.75
N LYS A 157 1.63 11.73 -0.10
CA LYS A 157 0.18 11.88 0.13
C LYS A 157 -0.31 11.02 1.32
N GLY A 158 0.50 10.10 1.83
CA GLY A 158 0.24 9.29 3.02
C GLY A 158 -0.68 8.09 2.81
N TYR A 159 -1.32 7.95 1.64
CA TYR A 159 -2.10 6.76 1.27
C TYR A 159 -1.24 5.79 0.46
N GLY A 160 -1.38 4.49 0.72
CA GLY A 160 -0.65 3.44 0.01
C GLY A 160 -1.51 2.21 -0.30
N LEU A 161 -2.60 2.36 -1.08
CA LEU A 161 -3.49 1.23 -1.42
C LEU A 161 -3.10 0.55 -2.74
N THR A 162 -3.40 1.16 -3.89
CA THR A 162 -3.02 0.62 -5.21
C THR A 162 -2.10 1.55 -5.99
N MET A 163 -1.18 0.97 -6.77
CA MET A 163 -0.41 1.69 -7.79
C MET A 163 -0.34 0.88 -9.07
N GLY A 164 -0.42 1.56 -10.20
CA GLY A 164 -0.19 0.99 -11.53
C GLY A 164 1.13 1.46 -12.11
N LEU A 165 1.77 0.61 -12.90
CA LEU A 165 2.91 0.97 -13.74
C LEU A 165 2.72 0.38 -15.13
N HIS A 166 2.79 1.22 -16.16
CA HIS A 166 2.95 0.76 -17.52
C HIS A 166 4.35 1.12 -18.04
N THR A 167 5.14 0.08 -18.31
CA THR A 167 6.50 0.17 -18.84
C THR A 167 6.91 -1.19 -19.43
N ARG A 168 7.83 -1.16 -20.40
CA ARG A 168 8.52 -2.34 -20.93
C ARG A 168 9.96 -2.43 -20.46
N ILE A 169 10.39 -1.56 -19.54
CA ILE A 169 11.77 -1.43 -19.10
C ILE A 169 11.92 -2.02 -17.70
N ASP A 170 12.70 -3.10 -17.59
CA ASP A 170 12.90 -3.81 -16.31
C ASP A 170 13.51 -2.91 -15.22
N GLU A 171 14.42 -2.01 -15.59
CA GLU A 171 15.01 -1.04 -14.65
C GLU A 171 13.94 -0.11 -14.03
N THR A 172 12.99 0.35 -14.85
CA THR A 172 11.84 1.14 -14.37
C THR A 172 10.96 0.32 -13.42
N ILE A 173 10.70 -0.95 -13.75
CA ILE A 173 9.93 -1.87 -12.89
C ILE A 173 10.62 -2.01 -11.53
N GLN A 174 11.91 -2.30 -11.51
CA GLN A 174 12.67 -2.49 -10.27
C GLN A 174 12.70 -1.20 -9.44
N THR A 175 12.91 -0.05 -10.07
CA THR A 175 12.89 1.26 -9.40
C THR A 175 11.56 1.51 -8.70
N VAL A 176 10.43 1.22 -9.37
CA VAL A 176 9.09 1.39 -8.78
C VAL A 176 8.84 0.38 -7.66
N ILE A 177 9.22 -0.89 -7.82
CA ILE A 177 9.08 -1.91 -6.76
C ILE A 177 9.85 -1.50 -5.49
N GLN A 178 11.04 -0.92 -5.64
CA GLN A 178 11.88 -0.49 -4.53
C GLN A 178 11.32 0.74 -3.79
N HIS A 179 10.77 1.71 -4.52
CA HIS A 179 10.40 3.01 -3.96
C HIS A 179 8.90 3.19 -3.69
N ALA A 180 8.01 2.39 -4.28
CA ALA A 180 6.58 2.54 -4.08
C ALA A 180 6.16 2.10 -2.67
N GLU A 181 5.42 2.96 -1.98
CA GLU A 181 4.82 2.68 -0.67
C GLU A 181 3.33 2.36 -0.83
N VAL A 182 3.05 1.17 -1.39
CA VAL A 182 1.70 0.70 -1.66
C VAL A 182 1.54 -0.77 -1.36
N GLY A 183 0.37 -1.14 -0.85
CA GLY A 183 0.06 -2.53 -0.58
C GLY A 183 -0.15 -3.37 -1.85
N ASN A 184 -0.68 -2.81 -2.93
CA ASN A 184 -0.95 -3.53 -4.17
C ASN A 184 -0.36 -2.80 -5.39
N LEU A 185 0.67 -3.37 -6.01
CA LEU A 185 1.30 -2.86 -7.22
C LEU A 185 0.89 -3.71 -8.42
N TYR A 186 0.49 -3.05 -9.51
CA TYR A 186 0.06 -3.70 -10.74
C TYR A 186 0.89 -3.21 -11.92
N ILE A 187 1.47 -4.13 -12.69
CA ILE A 187 2.38 -3.82 -13.79
C ILE A 187 1.75 -4.29 -15.11
N ASN A 188 1.63 -3.35 -16.06
CA ASN A 188 1.07 -3.51 -17.41
C ASN A 188 -0.36 -4.08 -17.42
N ARG A 189 -1.20 -3.61 -16.49
CA ARG A 189 -2.61 -3.98 -16.33
C ARG A 189 -3.35 -2.93 -15.50
N ASN A 190 -4.67 -3.02 -15.47
CA ASN A 190 -5.51 -2.25 -14.55
C ASN A 190 -5.17 -2.50 -13.07
N ILE A 191 -5.57 -1.54 -12.21
CA ILE A 191 -5.26 -1.53 -10.76
C ILE A 191 -6.45 -1.92 -9.87
N VAL A 192 -7.50 -2.49 -10.47
CA VAL A 192 -8.77 -2.82 -9.80
C VAL A 192 -9.02 -4.33 -9.85
N GLY A 193 -10.05 -4.81 -9.12
CA GLY A 193 -10.45 -6.22 -9.22
C GLY A 193 -9.46 -7.22 -8.62
N ALA A 194 -8.81 -6.87 -7.50
CA ALA A 194 -7.94 -7.79 -6.77
C ALA A 194 -8.68 -9.10 -6.42
N VAL A 195 -8.03 -10.23 -6.72
CA VAL A 195 -8.59 -11.58 -6.54
C VAL A 195 -8.08 -12.17 -5.23
N VAL A 196 -9.02 -12.68 -4.42
CA VAL A 196 -8.72 -13.33 -3.13
C VAL A 196 -7.72 -14.47 -3.32
N GLY A 197 -6.67 -14.50 -2.51
CA GLY A 197 -5.62 -15.53 -2.56
C GLY A 197 -4.60 -15.36 -3.70
N VAL A 198 -4.83 -14.44 -4.65
CA VAL A 198 -3.91 -14.18 -5.78
C VAL A 198 -3.28 -12.79 -5.66
N GLN A 199 -4.07 -11.76 -5.38
CA GLN A 199 -3.58 -10.44 -4.98
C GLN A 199 -4.22 -10.05 -3.65
N PRO A 200 -3.76 -10.60 -2.51
CA PRO A 200 -4.19 -10.16 -1.18
C PRO A 200 -4.28 -8.63 -1.11
N PHE A 201 -5.43 -8.13 -0.63
CA PHE A 201 -5.82 -6.75 -0.84
C PHE A 201 -5.83 -5.95 0.46
N GLY A 202 -5.20 -4.78 0.44
CA GLY A 202 -5.07 -3.89 1.59
C GLY A 202 -3.85 -3.00 1.43
N GLY A 203 -3.87 -1.82 2.02
CA GLY A 203 -2.82 -0.81 1.89
C GLY A 203 -2.06 -0.55 3.18
N GLU A 204 -1.19 0.45 3.10
CA GLU A 204 -0.40 1.00 4.21
C GLU A 204 -0.71 2.50 4.42
N GLY A 205 -0.23 3.06 5.54
CA GLY A 205 -0.47 4.45 5.91
C GLY A 205 -1.96 4.77 6.12
N LEU A 206 -2.44 5.84 5.48
CA LEU A 206 -3.84 6.27 5.53
C LEU A 206 -4.81 5.27 4.90
N SER A 207 -4.31 4.27 4.17
CA SER A 207 -5.13 3.29 3.46
C SER A 207 -5.54 2.08 4.29
N GLY A 208 -4.92 1.84 5.44
CA GLY A 208 -5.33 0.75 6.32
C GLY A 208 -4.25 0.30 7.31
N THR A 209 -4.68 -0.47 8.30
CA THR A 209 -3.81 -1.04 9.34
C THR A 209 -3.17 -2.35 8.93
N GLY A 210 -3.72 -3.02 7.92
CA GLY A 210 -3.56 -4.46 7.71
C GLY A 210 -4.18 -5.31 8.83
N PRO A 211 -4.05 -6.65 8.75
CA PRO A 211 -3.50 -7.42 7.63
C PRO A 211 -4.39 -7.36 6.37
N LYS A 212 -3.87 -7.81 5.23
CA LYS A 212 -4.59 -7.83 3.95
C LYS A 212 -5.77 -8.80 3.97
N ALA A 213 -6.92 -8.32 3.49
CA ALA A 213 -8.06 -9.19 3.24
C ALA A 213 -7.74 -10.17 2.10
N GLY A 214 -8.21 -11.42 2.26
CA GLY A 214 -7.87 -12.51 1.32
C GLY A 214 -6.39 -12.91 1.33
N GLY A 215 -5.62 -12.42 2.29
CA GLY A 215 -4.22 -12.79 2.53
C GLY A 215 -4.06 -13.82 3.65
N PRO A 216 -2.84 -14.37 3.78
CA PRO A 216 -2.54 -15.41 4.77
C PRO A 216 -2.61 -14.91 6.22
N LEU A 217 -2.47 -13.60 6.44
CA LEU A 217 -2.38 -13.03 7.80
C LEU A 217 -3.73 -12.68 8.42
N TYR A 218 -4.79 -12.63 7.62
CA TYR A 218 -6.07 -12.07 8.05
C TYR A 218 -6.68 -12.83 9.22
N MET A 219 -6.63 -14.17 9.18
CA MET A 219 -7.20 -15.01 10.25
C MET A 219 -6.45 -14.89 11.57
N TYR A 220 -5.13 -14.67 11.56
CA TYR A 220 -4.36 -14.45 12.79
C TYR A 220 -4.80 -13.17 13.53
N ARG A 221 -5.35 -12.15 12.83
CA ARG A 221 -5.94 -10.97 13.50
C ARG A 221 -7.19 -11.28 14.30
N LEU A 222 -7.93 -12.33 13.93
CA LEU A 222 -9.22 -12.67 14.53
C LEU A 222 -9.10 -13.72 15.64
N MET A 223 -7.88 -14.17 15.95
CA MET A 223 -7.60 -15.12 17.02
C MET A 223 -7.08 -14.39 18.26
N GLN A 224 -7.50 -14.86 19.45
CA GLN A 224 -6.94 -14.37 20.72
C GLN A 224 -5.50 -14.85 20.91
N HIS A 225 -5.23 -16.12 20.56
CA HIS A 225 -3.89 -16.70 20.60
C HIS A 225 -3.63 -17.45 19.29
N CYS A 226 -2.46 -17.23 18.71
CA CYS A 226 -1.94 -18.10 17.66
C CYS A 226 -0.97 -19.10 18.29
N SER A 227 -1.26 -20.40 18.20
CA SER A 227 -0.25 -21.42 18.53
C SER A 227 0.97 -21.24 17.62
N ASN A 228 2.17 -21.66 18.06
CA ASN A 228 3.43 -21.63 17.30
C ASN A 228 3.39 -22.33 15.93
N LYS A 229 2.26 -22.90 15.49
CA LYS A 229 1.99 -23.28 14.09
C LYS A 229 1.71 -22.05 13.22
N VAL A 230 2.60 -21.08 13.36
CA VAL A 230 2.76 -19.96 12.44
C VAL A 230 3.17 -20.57 11.10
N LEU A 231 2.43 -20.27 10.04
CA LEU A 231 2.77 -20.75 8.71
C LEU A 231 4.16 -20.22 8.35
N ALA A 232 5.17 -21.09 8.30
CA ALA A 232 6.51 -20.74 7.83
C ALA A 232 6.49 -20.24 6.36
N THR A 233 5.43 -20.61 5.66
CA THR A 233 5.16 -20.29 4.27
C THR A 233 3.69 -19.91 4.11
N PRO A 234 3.34 -18.75 3.54
CA PRO A 234 1.98 -18.37 3.24
C PRO A 234 1.20 -19.45 2.48
N PHE A 235 -0.12 -19.52 2.68
CA PHE A 235 -0.98 -20.45 1.94
C PHE A 235 -0.99 -20.14 0.43
N ALA A 236 -1.15 -21.16 -0.41
CA ALA A 236 -1.26 -21.07 -1.87
C ALA A 236 -0.03 -20.47 -2.60
N VAL A 237 1.13 -20.44 -1.96
CA VAL A 237 2.38 -20.12 -2.66
C VAL A 237 2.85 -21.31 -3.49
N LYS A 238 3.55 -21.02 -4.58
CA LYS A 238 4.34 -22.01 -5.31
C LYS A 238 5.61 -22.36 -4.49
N ASN A 239 6.23 -23.48 -4.83
CA ASN A 239 7.40 -23.99 -4.08
C ASN A 239 8.63 -23.07 -4.18
N GLU A 240 8.73 -22.27 -5.23
CA GLU A 240 9.87 -21.37 -5.45
C GLU A 240 9.73 -20.09 -4.62
N GLN A 241 10.77 -19.82 -3.83
CA GLN A 241 10.90 -18.60 -3.03
C GLN A 241 12.21 -17.92 -3.44
N THR A 242 12.14 -16.64 -3.78
CA THR A 242 13.33 -15.85 -4.10
C THR A 242 13.71 -15.03 -2.88
N ILE A 243 15.01 -14.94 -2.59
CA ILE A 243 15.52 -14.11 -1.50
C ILE A 243 15.25 -12.64 -1.82
N PHE A 244 14.73 -11.90 -0.85
CA PHE A 244 14.67 -10.44 -0.93
C PHE A 244 16.01 -9.87 -0.42
N GLU A 245 16.84 -9.39 -1.35
CA GLU A 245 18.23 -8.95 -1.06
C GLU A 245 18.32 -7.81 -0.02
N GLY A 246 17.24 -7.06 0.18
CA GLY A 246 17.19 -5.95 1.15
C GLY A 246 17.02 -6.34 2.61
N PHE A 247 16.84 -7.63 2.94
CA PHE A 247 16.65 -8.09 4.32
C PHE A 247 17.95 -8.66 4.91
N ASN A 248 18.41 -8.09 6.03
CA ASN A 248 19.49 -8.64 6.84
C ASN A 248 19.12 -8.65 8.33
N ARG A 249 19.88 -9.40 9.14
CA ARG A 249 19.65 -9.57 10.58
C ARG A 249 20.81 -9.07 11.43
N GLU A 250 21.63 -8.15 10.91
CA GLU A 250 22.86 -7.72 11.59
C GLU A 250 22.57 -7.07 12.96
N VAL A 251 21.66 -6.08 12.99
CA VAL A 251 21.25 -5.40 14.24
C VAL A 251 20.67 -6.39 15.26
N TYR A 252 19.85 -7.35 14.80
CA TYR A 252 19.32 -8.40 15.67
C TYR A 252 20.44 -9.28 16.24
N GLN A 253 21.40 -9.71 15.43
CA GLN A 253 22.53 -10.53 15.88
C GLN A 253 23.41 -9.76 16.87
N SER A 254 23.67 -8.48 16.63
CA SER A 254 24.40 -7.60 17.55
C SER A 254 23.68 -7.49 18.90
N LEU A 255 22.37 -7.21 18.91
CA LEU A 255 21.60 -7.17 20.15
C LEU A 255 21.56 -8.52 20.87
N GLN A 256 21.38 -9.62 20.13
CA GLN A 256 21.33 -10.97 20.70
C GLN A 256 22.67 -11.35 21.34
N ASN A 257 23.79 -11.05 20.69
CA ASN A 257 25.13 -11.32 21.22
C ASN A 257 25.43 -10.47 22.45
N TRP A 258 25.05 -9.19 22.43
CA TRP A 258 25.14 -8.31 23.59
C TRP A 258 24.30 -8.84 24.77
N ALA A 259 23.06 -9.26 24.50
CA ALA A 259 22.11 -9.78 25.48
C ALA A 259 22.61 -11.08 26.14
N LYS A 260 23.24 -11.99 25.38
CA LYS A 260 23.87 -13.21 25.93
C LYS A 260 24.92 -12.89 27.01
N GLN A 261 25.61 -11.76 26.89
CA GLN A 261 26.68 -11.36 27.82
C GLN A 261 26.15 -10.57 29.01
N HIS A 262 25.17 -9.70 28.81
CA HIS A 262 24.74 -8.72 29.82
C HIS A 262 23.42 -9.08 30.51
N LEU A 263 22.49 -9.74 29.79
CA LEU A 263 21.15 -10.10 30.26
C LEU A 263 20.77 -11.55 29.83
N PRO A 264 21.58 -12.58 30.17
CA PRO A 264 21.42 -13.93 29.64
C PRO A 264 20.06 -14.57 29.95
N GLN A 265 19.44 -14.21 31.09
CA GLN A 265 18.13 -14.74 31.50
C GLN A 265 16.96 -14.16 30.68
N ALA A 266 17.15 -12.99 30.07
CA ALA A 266 16.13 -12.32 29.26
C ALA A 266 16.39 -12.47 27.74
N ASN A 267 17.55 -12.99 27.35
CA ASN A 267 17.88 -13.24 25.96
C ASN A 267 17.01 -14.38 25.38
N ARG A 268 16.38 -14.13 24.24
CA ARG A 268 15.55 -15.11 23.51
C ARG A 268 15.97 -15.17 22.05
N GLU A 269 15.99 -16.37 21.49
CA GLU A 269 16.12 -16.53 20.05
C GLU A 269 14.75 -16.41 19.40
N ILE A 270 14.65 -15.57 18.37
CA ILE A 270 13.42 -15.23 17.68
C ILE A 270 13.62 -15.53 16.20
N GLU A 271 12.81 -16.41 15.64
CA GLU A 271 12.78 -16.68 14.20
C GLU A 271 11.89 -15.65 13.49
N PRO A 272 12.37 -15.05 12.38
CA PRO A 272 11.62 -14.02 11.66
C PRO A 272 10.36 -14.59 11.02
N PHE A 273 9.30 -13.79 10.99
CA PHE A 273 8.03 -14.18 10.37
C PHE A 273 7.96 -13.76 8.91
N GLY A 274 8.30 -14.68 8.00
CA GLY A 274 8.03 -14.56 6.56
C GLY A 274 8.75 -13.43 5.81
N VAL A 275 9.51 -12.57 6.49
CA VAL A 275 10.31 -11.50 5.90
C VAL A 275 11.53 -12.05 5.16
N GLY A 276 12.03 -11.26 4.21
CA GLY A 276 13.24 -11.60 3.44
C GLY A 276 13.02 -12.51 2.23
N LYS A 277 11.76 -12.68 1.80
CA LYS A 277 11.41 -13.53 0.66
C LYS A 277 10.31 -12.92 -0.22
N PHE A 278 10.40 -13.19 -1.52
CA PHE A 278 9.27 -13.12 -2.44
C PHE A 278 8.59 -14.50 -2.50
N TYR A 279 7.26 -14.50 -2.40
CA TYR A 279 6.43 -15.68 -2.55
C TYR A 279 5.61 -15.55 -3.82
N GLU A 280 5.78 -16.46 -4.77
CA GLU A 280 4.90 -16.51 -5.94
C GLU A 280 3.58 -17.19 -5.56
N LEU A 281 2.45 -16.56 -5.87
CA LEU A 281 1.11 -17.07 -5.61
C LEU A 281 0.57 -17.81 -6.84
N GLN A 282 -0.26 -18.83 -6.60
CA GLN A 282 -1.01 -19.47 -7.68
C GLN A 282 -1.97 -18.47 -8.31
N GLY A 283 -1.98 -18.40 -9.65
CA GLY A 283 -2.78 -17.45 -10.42
C GLY A 283 -2.95 -17.92 -11.87
N PRO A 284 -3.63 -17.10 -12.70
CA PRO A 284 -3.85 -17.44 -14.10
C PRO A 284 -2.56 -17.42 -14.90
N THR A 285 -2.54 -18.16 -16.02
CA THR A 285 -1.45 -18.06 -17.00
C THR A 285 -1.39 -16.66 -17.61
N GLY A 286 -0.19 -16.16 -17.92
CA GLY A 286 -0.01 -14.81 -18.48
C GLY A 286 0.05 -13.73 -17.40
N GLU A 287 0.09 -14.16 -16.14
CA GLU A 287 0.21 -13.29 -14.98
C GLU A 287 1.22 -13.88 -14.00
N SER A 288 2.09 -13.03 -13.47
CA SER A 288 2.93 -13.34 -12.31
C SER A 288 2.35 -12.61 -11.11
N ASN A 289 2.11 -13.33 -10.02
CA ASN A 289 1.60 -12.77 -8.77
C ASN A 289 2.57 -13.07 -7.65
N GLN A 290 3.09 -12.02 -7.05
CA GLN A 290 4.08 -12.10 -6.00
C GLN A 290 3.51 -11.46 -4.73
N TYR A 291 3.89 -12.04 -3.61
CA TYR A 291 3.54 -11.59 -2.28
C TYR A 291 4.80 -11.46 -1.46
N ILE A 292 4.91 -10.37 -0.72
CA ILE A 292 6.10 -10.00 0.04
C ILE A 292 5.66 -9.58 1.42
N ILE A 293 6.40 -10.02 2.43
CA ILE A 293 6.27 -9.53 3.80
C ILE A 293 7.48 -8.65 4.08
N LEU A 294 7.23 -7.41 4.50
CA LEU A 294 8.23 -6.41 4.82
C LEU A 294 8.12 -6.01 6.29
N PRO A 295 9.22 -5.60 6.94
CA PRO A 295 9.13 -4.99 8.25
C PRO A 295 8.25 -3.74 8.22
N ARG A 296 7.54 -3.49 9.32
CA ARG A 296 7.05 -2.13 9.62
C ARG A 296 8.21 -1.16 9.73
N HIS A 297 7.96 0.12 9.46
CA HIS A 297 9.02 1.13 9.46
C HIS A 297 9.64 1.30 10.85
N ARG A 298 8.82 1.61 11.86
CA ARG A 298 9.30 1.84 13.22
C ARG A 298 8.26 1.45 14.26
N VAL A 299 8.65 0.53 15.15
CA VAL A 299 7.80 0.03 16.23
C VAL A 299 8.18 0.69 17.55
N LEU A 300 7.22 1.33 18.21
CA LEU A 300 7.39 1.89 19.55
C LEU A 300 7.36 0.78 20.60
N SER A 301 8.43 0.67 21.39
CA SER A 301 8.57 -0.26 22.51
C SER A 301 8.32 0.47 23.83
N ILE A 302 7.26 0.06 24.53
CA ILE A 302 6.89 0.51 25.87
C ILE A 302 6.89 -0.70 26.80
N ALA A 303 7.70 -0.66 27.84
CA ALA A 303 7.82 -1.71 28.84
C ALA A 303 8.35 -1.14 30.16
N ASP A 304 7.95 -1.76 31.27
CA ASP A 304 8.32 -1.35 32.63
C ASP A 304 9.73 -1.83 33.04
N THR A 305 10.18 -2.95 32.47
CA THR A 305 11.44 -3.60 32.82
C THR A 305 12.41 -3.65 31.65
N GLU A 306 13.71 -3.73 31.95
CA GLU A 306 14.75 -3.89 30.91
C GLU A 306 14.67 -5.25 30.21
N GLN A 307 14.19 -6.28 30.91
CA GLN A 307 14.02 -7.63 30.38
C GLN A 307 12.90 -7.66 29.34
N ASP A 308 11.78 -7.03 29.67
CA ASP A 308 10.62 -6.89 28.78
C ASP A 308 10.96 -6.03 27.56
N GLN A 309 11.62 -4.89 27.78
CA GLN A 309 12.06 -4.04 26.68
C GLN A 309 13.09 -4.74 25.78
N LEU A 310 14.01 -5.52 26.35
CA LEU A 310 14.94 -6.33 25.56
C LEU A 310 14.19 -7.35 24.70
N HIS A 311 13.18 -8.04 25.24
CA HIS A 311 12.37 -8.99 24.48
C HIS A 311 11.62 -8.31 23.32
N GLN A 312 11.04 -7.13 23.56
CA GLN A 312 10.41 -6.32 22.51
C GLN A 312 11.41 -5.90 21.43
N LEU A 313 12.59 -5.40 21.79
CA LEU A 313 13.60 -4.98 20.82
C LEU A 313 14.16 -6.17 20.02
N LEU A 314 14.35 -7.33 20.64
CA LEU A 314 14.71 -8.56 19.92
C LEU A 314 13.63 -8.92 18.89
N ALA A 315 12.34 -8.80 19.22
CA ALA A 315 11.25 -9.09 18.30
C ALA A 315 11.18 -8.08 17.13
N ILE A 316 11.33 -6.79 17.43
CA ILE A 316 11.36 -5.70 16.45
C ILE A 316 12.51 -5.90 15.46
N PHE A 317 13.73 -6.12 15.95
CA PHE A 317 14.89 -6.30 15.09
C PHE A 317 14.91 -7.66 14.39
N ALA A 318 14.28 -8.70 14.95
CA ALA A 318 14.20 -10.00 14.30
C ALA A 318 13.47 -9.91 12.94
N VAL A 319 12.42 -9.09 12.83
CA VAL A 319 11.70 -8.86 11.56
C VAL A 319 12.33 -7.76 10.69
N GLY A 320 13.33 -7.04 11.19
CA GLY A 320 14.05 -5.99 10.46
C GLY A 320 13.50 -4.58 10.61
N SER A 321 12.58 -4.33 11.56
CA SER A 321 12.03 -3.00 11.83
C SER A 321 12.98 -2.12 12.63
N GLN A 322 12.84 -0.78 12.53
CA GLN A 322 13.46 0.13 13.50
C GLN A 322 12.67 0.17 14.81
N ALA A 323 13.32 0.59 15.88
CA ALA A 323 12.67 0.74 17.18
C ALA A 323 12.52 2.22 17.56
N ALA A 324 11.39 2.55 18.18
CA ALA A 324 11.21 3.76 18.95
C ALA A 324 11.12 3.41 20.44
N VAL A 325 11.61 4.30 21.32
CA VAL A 325 11.46 4.17 22.77
C VAL A 325 11.12 5.51 23.41
N MET A 326 10.46 5.45 24.57
CA MET A 326 10.23 6.64 25.41
C MET A 326 11.52 7.12 26.09
N PRO A 327 11.61 8.40 26.53
CA PRO A 327 12.82 8.95 27.17
C PRO A 327 13.21 8.22 28.47
N ASN A 328 12.24 7.60 29.13
CA ASN A 328 12.40 6.80 30.34
C ASN A 328 12.62 5.29 30.05
N SER A 329 13.14 4.94 28.86
CA SER A 329 13.45 3.56 28.48
C SER A 329 14.28 2.84 29.57
N PRO A 330 13.76 1.76 30.20
CA PRO A 330 14.50 1.04 31.25
C PRO A 330 15.80 0.42 30.74
N LEU A 331 15.83 -0.07 29.50
CA LEU A 331 17.03 -0.64 28.90
C LEU A 331 18.10 0.43 28.64
N LEU A 332 17.73 1.55 27.99
CA LEU A 332 18.70 2.61 27.69
C LEU A 332 19.19 3.31 28.96
N ALA A 333 18.34 3.49 29.98
CA ALA A 333 18.74 4.09 31.24
C ALA A 333 19.91 3.36 31.92
N LYS A 334 19.96 2.02 31.79
CA LYS A 334 20.99 1.18 32.43
C LYS A 334 22.13 0.80 31.50
N HIS A 335 21.84 0.59 30.21
CA HIS A 335 22.75 -0.12 29.30
C HIS A 335 23.19 0.68 28.07
N LYS A 336 22.79 1.95 27.94
CA LYS A 336 23.14 2.78 26.76
C LYS A 336 24.63 2.82 26.43
N GLN A 337 25.51 2.79 27.44
CA GLN A 337 26.97 2.83 27.22
C GLN A 337 27.55 1.49 26.74
N THR A 338 26.87 0.38 27.02
CA THR A 338 27.34 -0.97 26.68
C THR A 338 26.71 -1.52 25.40
N LEU A 339 25.57 -0.95 24.97
CA LEU A 339 24.88 -1.38 23.76
C LEU A 339 25.74 -1.16 22.51
N PRO A 340 25.73 -2.10 21.55
CA PRO A 340 26.40 -1.91 20.27
C PRO A 340 25.91 -0.66 19.53
N LYS A 341 26.81 -0.04 18.76
CA LYS A 341 26.52 1.23 18.07
C LYS A 341 25.42 1.08 17.03
N ASP A 342 25.46 0.02 16.22
CA ASP A 342 24.44 -0.31 15.22
C ASP A 342 23.05 -0.50 15.85
N VAL A 343 22.99 -1.10 17.05
CA VAL A 343 21.75 -1.22 17.82
C VAL A 343 21.25 0.15 18.30
N LEU A 344 22.14 1.02 18.80
CA LEU A 344 21.77 2.38 19.20
C LEU A 344 21.30 3.23 18.02
N ASP A 345 21.97 3.11 16.86
CA ASP A 345 21.62 3.83 15.64
C ASP A 345 20.24 3.37 15.08
N ALA A 346 19.81 2.14 15.41
CA ALA A 346 18.50 1.61 15.07
C ALA A 346 17.37 1.96 16.07
N ILE A 347 17.70 2.65 17.18
CA ILE A 347 16.74 3.07 18.21
C ILE A 347 16.58 4.59 18.21
N THR A 348 15.37 5.07 17.95
CA THR A 348 15.01 6.49 18.08
C THR A 348 14.31 6.75 19.42
N THR A 349 14.77 7.71 20.20
CA THR A 349 14.04 8.18 21.38
C THR A 349 12.99 9.20 20.97
N ILE A 350 11.71 8.86 21.16
CA ILE A 350 10.59 9.78 20.90
C ILE A 350 10.33 10.67 22.13
N LYS A 351 9.75 11.85 21.90
CA LYS A 351 9.34 12.83 22.90
C LYS A 351 7.82 12.86 23.08
N ASN A 352 7.07 12.63 22.01
CA ASN A 352 5.62 12.77 22.02
C ASN A 352 4.91 11.63 21.27
N ILE A 353 4.14 10.83 22.02
CA ILE A 353 3.36 9.70 21.53
C ILE A 353 2.30 10.12 20.50
N THR A 354 1.85 11.38 20.45
CA THR A 354 0.79 11.81 19.52
C THR A 354 1.30 12.37 18.20
N THR A 355 2.60 12.70 18.09
CA THR A 355 3.15 13.42 16.93
C THR A 355 4.42 12.83 16.36
N ASP A 356 5.21 12.11 17.16
CA ASP A 356 6.44 11.48 16.66
C ASP A 356 6.15 10.23 15.83
N ASP A 357 7.13 9.85 15.01
CA ASP A 357 7.00 8.89 13.93
C ASP A 357 7.21 7.42 14.37
N PHE A 358 6.15 6.63 14.25
CA PHE A 358 6.09 5.17 14.43
C PHE A 358 4.77 4.64 13.86
N ASP A 359 4.75 3.38 13.43
CA ASP A 359 3.63 2.75 12.73
C ASP A 359 3.08 1.48 13.41
N ALA A 360 3.65 1.09 14.56
CA ALA A 360 3.07 0.13 15.51
C ALA A 360 3.57 0.38 16.94
N VAL A 361 2.86 -0.18 17.92
CA VAL A 361 3.27 -0.16 19.33
C VAL A 361 3.28 -1.58 19.90
N LEU A 362 4.39 -1.93 20.58
CA LEU A 362 4.47 -3.03 21.53
C LEU A 362 4.39 -2.46 22.94
N HIS A 363 3.47 -2.98 23.74
CA HIS A 363 3.24 -2.53 25.10
C HIS A 363 3.24 -3.72 26.08
N HIS A 364 4.10 -3.67 27.08
CA HIS A 364 3.95 -4.40 28.34
C HIS A 364 3.57 -3.39 29.42
N GLY A 365 2.63 -3.75 30.28
CA GLY A 365 2.15 -2.91 31.38
C GLY A 365 0.80 -3.42 31.89
N ASN A 366 0.18 -2.67 32.77
CA ASN A 366 -1.12 -3.02 33.33
C ASN A 366 -2.30 -2.51 32.49
N ARG A 367 -3.52 -2.85 32.91
CA ARG A 367 -4.76 -2.52 32.21
C ARG A 367 -5.06 -1.02 32.15
N GLU A 368 -4.68 -0.26 33.17
CA GLU A 368 -4.91 1.20 33.21
C GLU A 368 -3.98 1.89 32.21
N GLU A 369 -2.72 1.48 32.18
CA GLU A 369 -1.70 2.02 31.27
C GLU A 369 -2.08 1.80 29.79
N ILE A 370 -2.51 0.59 29.42
CA ILE A 370 -2.94 0.33 28.04
C ILE A 370 -4.19 1.13 27.65
N PHE A 371 -5.11 1.36 28.59
CA PHE A 371 -6.32 2.14 28.30
C PHE A 371 -5.98 3.63 28.06
N SER A 372 -5.11 4.20 28.88
CA SER A 372 -4.59 5.56 28.68
C SER A 372 -3.84 5.66 27.35
N LEU A 373 -2.96 4.71 27.06
CA LEU A 373 -2.21 4.67 25.80
C LEU A 373 -3.14 4.57 24.58
N GLN A 374 -4.21 3.77 24.66
CA GLN A 374 -5.20 3.68 23.59
C GLN A 374 -5.86 5.03 23.28
N GLN A 375 -6.20 5.81 24.32
CA GLN A 375 -6.77 7.14 24.14
C GLN A 375 -5.79 8.11 23.47
N GLU A 376 -4.52 8.09 23.92
CA GLU A 376 -3.47 8.93 23.34
C GLU A 376 -3.20 8.57 21.87
N ILE A 377 -3.01 7.29 21.57
CA ILE A 377 -2.77 6.81 20.20
C ILE A 377 -3.96 7.09 19.29
N ALA A 378 -5.20 6.91 19.77
CA ALA A 378 -6.40 7.21 18.99
C ALA A 378 -6.57 8.70 18.68
N SER A 379 -5.94 9.60 19.45
CA SER A 379 -5.95 11.04 19.20
C SER A 379 -4.96 11.49 18.12
N ARG A 380 -4.07 10.59 17.66
CA ARG A 380 -3.12 10.87 16.59
C ARG A 380 -3.84 11.24 15.30
N SER A 381 -3.33 12.25 14.62
CA SER A 381 -3.67 12.50 13.22
C SER A 381 -2.86 11.58 12.30
N GLY A 382 -3.45 11.15 11.20
CA GLY A 382 -2.75 10.37 10.17
C GLY A 382 -3.12 8.89 10.19
N ALA A 383 -2.15 8.03 9.88
CA ALA A 383 -2.37 6.59 9.83
C ALA A 383 -2.76 6.03 11.21
N ILE A 384 -3.69 5.08 11.23
CA ILE A 384 -4.07 4.39 12.47
C ILE A 384 -2.90 3.51 12.91
N VAL A 385 -2.42 3.74 14.14
CA VAL A 385 -1.35 2.93 14.73
C VAL A 385 -1.95 1.86 15.63
N GLY A 386 -1.63 0.59 15.33
CA GLY A 386 -2.07 -0.55 16.14
C GLY A 386 -1.22 -0.72 17.40
N ILE A 387 -1.87 -1.02 18.52
CA ILE A 387 -1.19 -1.43 19.76
C ILE A 387 -1.30 -2.95 19.90
N THR A 388 -0.16 -3.59 20.16
CA THR A 388 -0.08 -4.99 20.57
C THR A 388 0.34 -5.02 22.02
N HIS A 389 -0.63 -5.30 22.88
CA HIS A 389 -0.39 -5.56 24.29
C HIS A 389 0.06 -7.01 24.47
N VAL A 390 1.14 -7.22 25.22
CA VAL A 390 1.69 -8.55 25.49
C VAL A 390 1.94 -8.65 26.99
N GLU A 391 1.49 -9.74 27.61
CA GLU A 391 1.74 -9.99 29.03
C GLU A 391 3.20 -10.41 29.26
N PRO A 392 3.78 -10.13 30.45
CA PRO A 392 5.14 -10.57 30.76
C PRO A 392 5.32 -12.07 30.53
N ASN A 393 6.40 -12.42 29.83
CA ASN A 393 6.77 -13.79 29.40
C ASN A 393 5.97 -14.42 28.26
N GLU A 394 4.89 -13.80 27.76
CA GLU A 394 4.23 -14.30 26.54
C GLU A 394 5.11 -14.13 25.31
N SER A 395 4.81 -14.89 24.24
CA SER A 395 5.51 -14.73 22.96
C SER A 395 4.93 -13.54 22.20
N ILE A 396 5.81 -12.69 21.64
CA ILE A 396 5.38 -11.54 20.85
C ILE A 396 4.87 -12.02 19.48
N PRO A 397 3.65 -11.67 19.07
CA PRO A 397 3.10 -12.06 17.77
C PRO A 397 3.78 -11.24 16.65
N LEU A 398 4.82 -11.82 16.04
CA LEU A 398 5.65 -11.14 15.03
C LEU A 398 4.87 -10.72 13.77
N GLU A 399 3.77 -11.39 13.46
CA GLU A 399 2.88 -11.00 12.36
C GLU A 399 2.21 -9.64 12.58
N ARG A 400 2.28 -9.06 13.79
CA ARG A 400 1.88 -7.68 14.08
C ARG A 400 2.92 -6.63 13.65
N LEU A 401 4.17 -7.05 13.48
CA LEU A 401 5.33 -6.18 13.26
C LEU A 401 5.72 -6.06 11.78
N VAL A 402 4.91 -6.63 10.89
CA VAL A 402 5.16 -6.66 9.46
C VAL A 402 4.02 -5.99 8.68
N ILE A 403 4.32 -5.64 7.45
CA ILE A 403 3.37 -5.22 6.41
C ILE A 403 3.44 -6.19 5.23
N GLU A 404 2.41 -6.19 4.42
CA GLU A 404 2.27 -7.10 3.28
C GLU A 404 2.21 -6.27 2.00
N ARG A 405 2.90 -6.70 0.94
CA ARG A 405 2.77 -6.13 -0.41
C ARG A 405 2.46 -7.23 -1.42
N ALA A 406 1.59 -6.93 -2.37
CA ALA A 406 1.25 -7.80 -3.48
C ALA A 406 1.63 -7.12 -4.79
N ILE A 407 2.28 -7.85 -5.68
CA ILE A 407 2.70 -7.39 -7.01
C ILE A 407 2.06 -8.31 -8.05
N SER A 408 1.28 -7.75 -8.97
CA SER A 408 0.70 -8.49 -10.09
C SER A 408 1.24 -7.94 -11.40
N VAL A 409 1.90 -8.79 -12.18
CA VAL A 409 2.52 -8.44 -13.46
C VAL A 409 1.80 -9.17 -14.57
N ASN A 410 1.30 -8.42 -15.56
CA ASN A 410 0.84 -9.01 -16.82
C ASN A 410 2.05 -9.43 -17.66
N THR A 411 2.39 -10.71 -17.62
CA THR A 411 3.51 -11.28 -18.39
C THR A 411 3.17 -11.47 -19.87
N ALA A 412 1.88 -11.33 -20.23
CA ALA A 412 1.41 -11.37 -21.60
C ALA A 412 1.32 -9.99 -22.29
N ALA A 413 1.73 -8.91 -21.60
CA ALA A 413 1.62 -7.54 -22.12
C ALA A 413 2.35 -7.29 -23.45
N ALA A 414 3.37 -8.10 -23.76
CA ALA A 414 4.07 -8.06 -25.05
C ALA A 414 3.25 -8.64 -26.23
N GLY A 415 2.06 -9.19 -25.98
CA GLY A 415 1.19 -9.76 -27.01
C GLY A 415 1.22 -11.30 -27.09
N GLY A 416 1.85 -11.98 -26.14
CA GLY A 416 1.93 -13.44 -26.10
C GLY A 416 2.42 -13.95 -24.74
N ASN A 417 2.22 -15.24 -24.47
CA ASN A 417 2.61 -15.88 -23.21
C ASN A 417 3.74 -16.89 -23.46
N ALA A 418 4.95 -16.55 -23.04
CA ALA A 418 6.14 -17.38 -23.27
C ALA A 418 6.05 -18.77 -22.61
N SER A 419 5.48 -18.87 -21.41
CA SER A 419 5.34 -20.15 -20.70
C SER A 419 4.44 -21.13 -21.46
N LEU A 420 3.39 -20.63 -22.11
CA LEU A 420 2.50 -21.47 -22.92
C LEU A 420 3.15 -21.96 -24.21
N MET A 421 4.16 -21.25 -24.74
CA MET A 421 4.88 -21.70 -25.94
C MET A 421 5.74 -22.95 -25.68
N THR A 422 6.10 -23.19 -24.41
CA THR A 422 6.93 -24.33 -23.99
C THR A 422 6.12 -25.50 -23.44
N MET A 423 4.80 -25.37 -23.29
CA MET A 423 3.94 -26.47 -22.85
C MET A 423 3.64 -27.39 -24.03
N SER A 424 4.16 -28.61 -24.00
CA SER A 424 3.72 -29.70 -24.87
C SER A 424 2.50 -30.41 -24.27
N GLU A 425 1.57 -30.85 -25.13
CA GLU A 425 0.32 -31.54 -24.79
C GLU A 425 0.44 -32.68 -23.77
#